data_AF-A0A816G0W0-F1
#
_entry.id   AF-A0A816G0W0-F1
#
_cell.length_a   1.000
_cell.length_b   1.000
_cell.length_c   1.000
_cell.angle_alpha   90.00
_cell.angle_beta   90.00
_cell.angle_gamma   90.00
#
_symmetry.space_group_name_H-M   'P 1'
#
loop_
_entity.id
_entity.type
_entity.pdbx_description
1 polymer ?
#
loop_
_entity_poly.entity_id
_entity_poly.type
_entity_poly.pdbx_seq_one_letter_code
_entity_poly.pdbx_strand_id
1 'polypeptide(L)'
;DCNCATSATCTQSSIPYVPGYVVGCLPLQSLLRSTLECFYNQSCIDMISSYVNASIIPRALNRSSTRFNQTLLISALVKEMFIESWSVNVSYEDYFHQCQPTSCSYKLIDRYNVLYVVTTILGLYGGLTVLLKIVVPFIVHRLYGLLRRNQRVNFEVVPIEGRY
;
A
#
# COMPACT_ATOMS: atom_id res chain seq x y z
N ASP A 1 -44.32 -0.81 4.68
CA ASP A 1 -43.55 0.37 5.09
C ASP A 1 -42.27 0.00 5.80
N CYS A 2 -41.16 0.59 5.37
CA CYS A 2 -39.87 0.40 5.98
C CYS A 2 -39.68 1.33 7.19
N ASN A 3 -39.34 0.78 8.36
CA ASN A 3 -39.17 1.56 9.59
C ASN A 3 -37.74 1.43 10.15
N CYS A 4 -37.02 2.55 10.18
CA CYS A 4 -35.63 2.62 10.65
C CYS A 4 -35.46 2.53 12.17
N ALA A 5 -36.53 2.72 12.93
CA ALA A 5 -36.52 2.52 14.38
C ALA A 5 -36.52 1.03 14.76
N THR A 6 -37.11 0.16 13.93
CA THR A 6 -37.21 -1.28 14.21
C THR A 6 -36.14 -2.11 13.51
N SER A 7 -35.70 -1.67 12.32
CA SER A 7 -34.63 -2.35 11.59
C SER A 7 -33.79 -1.37 10.79
N ALA A 8 -32.51 -1.27 11.14
CA ALA A 8 -31.53 -0.51 10.35
C ALA A 8 -31.27 -1.14 8.97
N THR A 9 -31.61 -2.43 8.80
CA THR A 9 -31.37 -3.19 7.57
C THR A 9 -32.56 -3.20 6.61
N CYS A 10 -33.64 -2.53 7.00
CA CYS A 10 -34.84 -2.45 6.18
C CYS A 10 -34.59 -1.66 4.88
N THR A 11 -35.20 -2.14 3.79
CA THR A 11 -35.14 -1.51 2.47
C THR A 11 -36.51 -1.59 1.78
N GLN A 12 -36.81 -0.64 0.89
CA GLN A 12 -38.03 -0.56 0.10
C GLN A 12 -37.76 0.08 -1.27
N SER A 13 -38.71 -0.01 -2.20
CA SER A 13 -38.63 0.69 -3.48
C SER A 13 -38.59 2.21 -3.29
N SER A 14 -37.89 2.89 -4.19
CA SER A 14 -37.89 4.35 -4.26
C SER A 14 -39.28 4.93 -4.55
N ILE A 15 -39.53 6.14 -4.05
CA ILE A 15 -40.71 6.95 -4.32
C ILE A 15 -40.20 8.33 -4.73
N PRO A 16 -40.38 8.77 -6.00
CA PRO A 16 -41.01 8.08 -7.12
C PRO A 16 -40.29 6.78 -7.52
N TYR A 17 -41.02 5.84 -8.12
CA TYR A 17 -40.47 4.53 -8.48
C TYR A 17 -39.42 4.66 -9.58
N VAL A 18 -38.18 4.32 -9.25
CA VAL A 18 -37.06 4.21 -10.18
C VAL A 18 -36.66 2.73 -10.29
N PRO A 19 -36.70 2.12 -11.49
CA PRO A 19 -36.32 0.73 -11.71
C PRO A 19 -34.93 0.43 -11.13
N GLY A 20 -34.86 -0.62 -10.31
CA GLY A 20 -33.60 -1.06 -9.70
C GLY A 20 -33.13 -0.22 -8.52
N TYR A 21 -33.74 0.93 -8.22
CA TYR A 21 -33.31 1.81 -7.14
C TYR A 21 -34.08 1.55 -5.85
N VAL A 22 -33.34 1.14 -4.83
CA VAL A 22 -33.83 0.76 -3.51
C VAL A 22 -33.40 1.82 -2.50
N VAL A 23 -34.31 2.22 -1.62
CA VAL A 23 -34.07 3.15 -0.51
C VAL A 23 -34.24 2.44 0.83
N GLY A 24 -33.62 2.96 1.88
CA GLY A 24 -33.62 2.34 3.19
C GLY A 24 -32.86 3.19 4.19
N CYS A 25 -32.70 2.66 5.39
CA CYS A 25 -32.17 3.42 6.53
C CYS A 25 -30.67 3.68 6.43
N LEU A 26 -29.94 2.73 5.85
CA LEU A 26 -28.51 2.83 5.59
C LEU A 26 -28.27 3.02 4.09
N PRO A 27 -27.67 4.15 3.67
CA PRO A 27 -27.41 4.41 2.24
C PRO A 27 -26.59 3.31 1.59
N LEU A 28 -25.55 2.82 2.28
CA LEU A 28 -24.69 1.74 1.77
C LEU A 28 -25.48 0.45 1.54
N GLN A 29 -26.33 0.06 2.48
CA GLN A 29 -27.13 -1.15 2.33
C GLN A 29 -28.15 -1.04 1.20
N SER A 30 -28.80 0.12 1.10
CA SER A 30 -29.76 0.42 0.05
C SER A 30 -29.09 0.40 -1.32
N LEU A 31 -27.89 0.97 -1.42
CA LEU A 31 -27.05 0.94 -2.61
C LEU A 31 -26.69 -0.49 -2.99
N LEU A 32 -26.15 -1.29 -2.06
CA LEU A 32 -25.74 -2.68 -2.32
C LEU A 32 -26.90 -3.60 -2.76
N ARG A 33 -28.13 -3.26 -2.36
CA ARG A 33 -29.38 -3.92 -2.75
C ARG A 33 -30.03 -3.35 -4.02
N SER A 34 -29.54 -2.22 -4.52
CA SER A 34 -29.98 -1.63 -5.78
C SER A 34 -29.27 -2.27 -6.98
N THR A 35 -29.75 -1.98 -8.18
CA THR A 35 -29.15 -2.31 -9.48
C THR A 35 -28.87 -1.03 -10.26
N LEU A 36 -28.13 -1.13 -11.37
CA LEU A 36 -27.81 0.00 -12.25
C LEU A 36 -28.70 0.07 -13.49
N GLU A 37 -29.85 -0.60 -13.49
CA GLU A 37 -30.71 -0.75 -14.67
C GLU A 37 -31.12 0.58 -15.31
N CYS A 38 -31.48 1.57 -14.48
CA CYS A 38 -31.87 2.91 -14.93
C CYS A 38 -30.78 3.62 -15.76
N PHE A 39 -29.50 3.33 -15.49
CA PHE A 39 -28.37 3.97 -16.19
C PHE A 39 -28.30 3.55 -17.66
N TYR A 40 -28.99 2.48 -18.06
CA TYR A 40 -29.07 1.96 -19.42
C TYR A 40 -30.43 2.23 -20.08
N ASN A 41 -31.24 3.13 -19.52
CA ASN A 41 -32.56 3.50 -20.04
C ASN A 41 -32.74 5.02 -20.05
N GLN A 42 -32.82 5.61 -21.25
CA GLN A 42 -32.90 7.07 -21.40
C GLN A 42 -34.17 7.64 -20.75
N SER A 43 -35.32 6.99 -20.90
CA SER A 43 -36.58 7.45 -20.28
C SER A 43 -36.47 7.51 -18.75
N CYS A 44 -35.72 6.59 -18.15
CA CYS A 44 -35.48 6.58 -16.71
C CYS A 44 -34.56 7.74 -16.28
N ILE A 45 -33.50 8.01 -17.06
CA ILE A 45 -32.59 9.14 -16.82
C ILE A 45 -33.32 10.47 -17.00
N ASP A 46 -34.15 10.60 -18.04
CA ASP A 46 -34.94 11.80 -18.30
C ASP A 46 -35.91 12.07 -17.14
N MET A 47 -36.53 11.02 -16.61
CA MET A 47 -37.39 11.10 -15.43
C MET A 47 -36.61 11.63 -14.21
N ILE A 48 -35.46 11.03 -13.87
CA ILE A 48 -34.64 11.49 -12.73
C ILE A 48 -34.17 12.93 -12.97
N SER A 49 -33.72 13.25 -14.18
CA SER A 49 -33.23 14.59 -14.56
C SER A 49 -34.31 15.65 -14.40
N SER A 50 -35.58 15.31 -14.68
CA SER A 50 -36.71 16.19 -14.43
C SER A 50 -36.96 16.43 -12.95
N TYR A 51 -36.82 15.40 -12.09
CA TYR A 51 -36.98 15.55 -10.64
C TYR A 51 -35.91 16.43 -10.00
N VAL A 52 -34.68 16.40 -10.52
CA VAL A 52 -33.57 17.22 -10.00
C VAL A 52 -33.39 18.54 -10.75
N ASN A 53 -34.23 18.85 -11.75
CA ASN A 53 -34.10 20.00 -12.64
C ASN A 53 -32.69 20.13 -13.24
N ALA A 54 -32.14 19.03 -13.75
CA ALA A 54 -30.80 19.01 -14.32
C ALA A 54 -30.72 19.86 -15.60
N SER A 55 -29.74 20.75 -15.70
CA SER A 55 -29.50 21.56 -16.91
C SER A 55 -28.89 20.75 -18.06
N ILE A 56 -28.19 19.65 -17.73
CA ILE A 56 -27.58 18.73 -18.68
C ILE A 56 -28.14 17.34 -18.39
N ILE A 57 -28.81 16.77 -19.38
CA ILE A 57 -29.40 15.43 -19.28
C ILE A 57 -28.34 14.42 -19.74
N PRO A 58 -27.90 13.50 -18.86
CA PRO A 58 -26.96 12.46 -19.24
C PRO A 58 -27.56 11.52 -20.30
N ARG A 59 -26.71 10.99 -21.18
CA ARG A 59 -27.11 9.94 -22.12
C ARG A 59 -27.01 8.58 -21.44
N ALA A 60 -27.98 7.72 -21.70
CA ALA A 60 -27.97 6.33 -21.25
C ALA A 60 -26.71 5.59 -21.72
N LEU A 61 -26.18 4.76 -20.82
CA LEU A 61 -25.05 3.89 -21.10
C LEU A 61 -25.42 2.83 -22.15
N ASN A 62 -24.43 2.41 -22.91
CA ASN A 62 -24.60 1.35 -23.90
C ASN A 62 -24.52 -0.03 -23.23
N ARG A 63 -25.56 -0.85 -23.42
CA ARG A 63 -25.63 -2.22 -22.87
C ARG A 63 -24.52 -3.12 -23.40
N SER A 64 -23.99 -2.85 -24.59
CA SER A 64 -22.89 -3.63 -25.19
C SER A 64 -21.50 -3.27 -24.64
N SER A 65 -21.39 -2.21 -23.83
CA SER A 65 -20.11 -1.74 -23.29
C SER A 65 -19.72 -2.39 -21.95
N THR A 66 -20.61 -3.18 -21.36
CA THR A 66 -20.39 -3.84 -20.07
C THR A 66 -20.51 -5.36 -20.21
N ARG A 67 -19.75 -6.10 -19.42
CA ARG A 67 -19.94 -7.56 -19.28
C ARG A 67 -21.02 -7.92 -18.26
N PHE A 68 -21.48 -6.94 -17.46
CA PHE A 68 -22.42 -7.17 -16.38
C PHE A 68 -23.87 -7.06 -16.86
N ASN A 69 -24.73 -7.89 -16.27
CA ASN A 69 -26.18 -7.77 -16.48
C ASN A 69 -26.71 -6.51 -15.77
N GLN A 70 -27.61 -5.75 -16.41
CA GLN A 70 -28.16 -4.52 -15.86
C GLN A 70 -29.04 -4.75 -14.62
N THR A 71 -29.62 -5.95 -14.47
CA THR A 71 -30.39 -6.36 -13.28
C THR A 71 -29.52 -6.93 -12.16
N LEU A 72 -28.20 -6.97 -12.36
CA LEU A 72 -27.26 -7.42 -11.34
C LEU A 72 -27.20 -6.43 -10.17
N LEU A 73 -27.19 -6.96 -8.95
CA LEU A 73 -27.08 -6.15 -7.73
C LEU A 73 -25.71 -5.46 -7.68
N ILE A 74 -25.70 -4.22 -7.17
CA ILE A 74 -24.47 -3.47 -6.96
C ILE A 74 -23.52 -4.20 -6.00
N SER A 75 -24.04 -4.95 -5.02
CA SER A 75 -23.22 -5.83 -4.17
C SER A 75 -22.40 -6.86 -4.96
N ALA A 76 -22.95 -7.42 -6.04
CA ALA A 76 -22.22 -8.33 -6.91
C ALA A 76 -21.19 -7.60 -7.78
N LEU A 77 -21.51 -6.38 -8.23
CA LEU A 77 -20.55 -5.52 -8.93
C LEU A 77 -19.35 -5.15 -8.06
N VAL A 78 -19.59 -4.77 -6.80
CA VAL A 78 -18.55 -4.46 -5.80
C VAL A 78 -17.65 -5.68 -5.57
N LYS A 79 -18.23 -6.90 -5.52
CA LYS A 79 -17.46 -8.14 -5.36
C LYS A 79 -16.48 -8.37 -6.52
N GLU A 80 -16.86 -7.94 -7.72
CA GLU A 80 -16.03 -7.98 -8.94
C GLU A 80 -15.24 -6.68 -9.16
N MET A 81 -15.20 -5.79 -8.16
CA MET A 81 -14.55 -4.47 -8.21
C MET A 81 -14.96 -3.60 -9.41
N PHE A 82 -16.16 -3.82 -9.97
CA PHE A 82 -16.63 -3.18 -11.21
C PHE A 82 -15.69 -3.38 -12.42
N ILE A 83 -14.86 -4.42 -12.43
CA ILE A 83 -13.90 -4.63 -13.52
C ILE A 83 -14.63 -5.17 -14.75
N GLU A 84 -14.63 -4.38 -15.82
CA GLU A 84 -15.23 -4.72 -17.11
C GLU A 84 -14.35 -5.65 -17.94
N SER A 85 -13.05 -5.37 -17.98
CA SER A 85 -12.06 -6.20 -18.70
C SER A 85 -10.70 -6.06 -18.05
N TRP A 86 -9.96 -7.17 -17.99
CA TRP A 86 -8.56 -7.15 -17.60
C TRP A 86 -7.69 -6.81 -18.81
N SER A 87 -6.99 -5.67 -18.76
CA SER A 87 -5.93 -5.40 -19.73
C SER A 87 -4.68 -6.15 -19.31
N VAL A 88 -4.25 -7.10 -20.13
CA VAL A 88 -3.02 -7.87 -19.89
C VAL A 88 -1.77 -7.19 -20.48
N ASN A 89 -1.95 -6.17 -21.32
CA ASN A 89 -0.87 -5.44 -21.98
C ASN A 89 -0.66 -4.07 -21.33
N VAL A 90 -0.33 -4.05 -20.04
CA VAL A 90 -0.06 -2.81 -19.30
C VAL A 90 1.41 -2.44 -19.48
N SER A 91 1.66 -1.32 -20.15
CA SER A 91 2.98 -0.69 -20.19
C SER A 91 3.17 0.12 -18.90
N TYR A 92 4.03 -0.38 -18.01
CA TYR A 92 4.39 0.35 -16.81
C TYR A 92 5.15 1.65 -17.12
N GLU A 93 5.91 1.66 -18.21
CA GLU A 93 6.62 2.86 -18.68
C GLU A 93 5.62 3.98 -19.01
N ASP A 94 4.59 3.67 -19.81
CA ASP A 94 3.55 4.64 -20.15
C ASP A 94 2.76 5.10 -18.91
N TYR A 95 2.47 4.18 -17.98
CA TYR A 95 1.80 4.50 -16.72
C TYR A 95 2.60 5.48 -15.87
N PHE A 96 3.88 5.22 -15.62
CA PHE A 96 4.72 6.10 -14.82
C PHE A 96 5.03 7.42 -15.52
N HIS A 97 5.14 7.40 -16.86
CA HIS A 97 5.29 8.62 -17.65
C HIS A 97 4.05 9.53 -17.53
N GLN A 98 2.84 8.97 -17.54
CA GLN A 98 1.61 9.73 -17.32
C GLN A 98 1.47 10.22 -15.89
N CYS A 99 1.80 9.39 -14.90
CA CYS A 99 1.66 9.74 -13.49
C CYS A 99 2.71 10.74 -12.98
N GLN A 100 3.82 10.94 -13.71
CA GLN A 100 4.93 11.85 -13.36
C GLN A 100 5.21 11.91 -11.84
N PRO A 101 5.52 10.77 -11.19
CA PRO A 101 5.71 10.75 -9.75
C PRO A 101 6.90 11.64 -9.36
N THR A 102 6.73 12.45 -8.32
CA THR A 102 7.77 13.38 -7.82
C THR A 102 8.97 12.67 -7.21
N SER A 103 8.79 11.43 -6.75
CA SER A 103 9.86 10.59 -6.23
C SER A 103 9.52 9.12 -6.46
N CYS A 104 10.47 8.35 -6.95
CA CYS A 104 10.33 6.90 -7.10
C CYS A 104 10.86 6.20 -5.86
N SER A 105 10.01 5.45 -5.17
CA SER A 105 10.41 4.50 -4.15
C SER A 105 10.08 3.09 -4.64
N TYR A 106 11.08 2.22 -4.76
CA TYR A 106 10.85 0.82 -5.04
C TYR A 106 10.90 0.04 -3.74
N LYS A 107 9.95 -0.89 -3.57
CA LYS A 107 9.98 -1.86 -2.49
C LYS A 107 10.46 -3.17 -3.06
N LEU A 108 11.65 -3.62 -2.66
CA LEU A 108 12.08 -4.99 -2.92
C LEU A 108 11.22 -5.90 -2.04
N ILE A 109 10.17 -6.48 -2.63
CA ILE A 109 9.35 -7.49 -1.95
C ILE A 109 10.11 -8.81 -2.08
N ASP A 110 11.11 -8.99 -1.22
CA ASP A 110 11.76 -10.28 -1.08
C ASP A 110 10.89 -11.19 -0.23
N ARG A 111 10.59 -12.38 -0.73
CA ARG A 111 9.93 -13.40 0.09
C ARG A 111 10.99 -13.90 1.08
N TYR A 112 10.78 -13.64 2.37
CA TYR A 112 11.69 -14.04 3.43
C TYR A 112 12.09 -15.50 3.30
N ASN A 113 13.30 -15.73 2.77
CA ASN A 113 13.86 -17.07 2.70
C ASN A 113 14.46 -17.39 4.08
N VAL A 114 13.79 -18.26 4.83
CA VAL A 114 14.21 -18.65 6.19
C VAL A 114 15.66 -19.13 6.20
N LEU A 115 16.11 -19.84 5.16
CA LEU A 115 17.50 -20.29 5.03
C LEU A 115 18.47 -19.12 4.92
N TYR A 116 18.11 -18.05 4.21
CA TYR A 116 18.94 -16.85 4.08
C TYR A 116 19.12 -16.13 5.42
N VAL A 117 18.05 -16.02 6.21
CA VAL A 117 18.11 -15.39 7.55
C VAL A 117 19.00 -16.20 8.49
N VAL A 118 18.84 -17.53 8.54
CA VAL A 118 19.64 -18.39 9.42
C VAL A 118 21.11 -18.38 9.04
N THR A 119 21.42 -18.50 7.74
CA THR A 119 22.81 -18.48 7.25
C THR A 119 23.49 -17.14 7.52
N THR A 120 22.76 -16.03 7.42
CA THR A 120 23.28 -14.69 7.74
C THR A 120 23.63 -14.56 9.23
N ILE A 121 22.77 -15.04 10.14
CA ILE A 121 23.02 -15.01 11.59
C ILE A 121 24.24 -15.86 11.95
N LEU A 122 24.32 -17.08 11.42
CA LEU A 122 25.46 -17.98 11.65
C LEU A 122 26.75 -17.39 11.10
N GLY A 123 26.71 -16.78 9.91
CA GLY A 123 27.85 -16.10 9.30
C GLY A 123 28.35 -14.91 10.12
N LEU A 124 27.45 -14.07 10.62
CA LEU A 124 27.80 -12.93 11.48
C LEU A 124 28.42 -13.38 12.79
N TYR A 125 27.81 -14.34 13.48
CA TYR A 125 28.30 -14.83 14.76
C TYR A 125 29.66 -15.53 14.62
N GLY A 126 29.80 -16.40 13.62
CA GLY A 126 31.04 -17.09 13.32
C GLY A 126 32.16 -16.13 12.89
N GLY A 127 31.86 -15.24 11.95
CA GLY A 127 32.82 -14.27 11.41
C GLY A 127 33.32 -13.30 12.47
N LEU A 128 32.42 -12.72 13.28
CA LEU A 128 32.78 -11.77 14.34
C LEU A 128 33.69 -12.42 15.39
N THR A 129 33.38 -13.65 15.79
CA THR A 129 34.16 -14.38 16.81
C THR A 129 35.59 -14.66 16.32
N VAL A 130 35.75 -15.10 15.08
CA VAL A 130 37.06 -15.37 14.49
C VAL A 130 37.85 -14.07 14.31
N LEU A 131 37.20 -13.02 13.80
CA LEU A 131 37.82 -11.72 13.58
C LEU A 131 38.33 -11.11 14.89
N LEU A 132 37.53 -11.14 15.97
CA LEU A 132 37.96 -10.63 17.27
C LEU A 132 39.21 -11.35 17.79
N LYS A 133 39.25 -12.69 17.69
CA LYS A 133 40.39 -13.49 18.15
C LYS A 133 41.70 -13.15 17.42
N ILE A 134 41.63 -12.67 16.19
CA ILE A 134 42.80 -12.26 15.40
C ILE A 134 43.16 -10.80 15.67
N VAL A 135 42.16 -9.92 15.70
CA VAL A 135 42.36 -8.46 15.82
C VAL A 135 42.80 -8.07 17.23
N VAL A 136 42.23 -8.67 18.27
CA VAL A 136 42.57 -8.36 19.67
C VAL A 136 44.07 -8.55 19.98
N PRO A 137 44.71 -9.71 19.73
CA PRO A 137 46.13 -9.86 20.02
C PRO A 137 47.01 -8.93 19.17
N PHE A 138 46.61 -8.63 17.94
CA PHE A 138 47.33 -7.68 17.09
C PHE A 138 47.29 -6.26 17.68
N ILE A 139 46.11 -5.78 18.08
CA ILE A 139 45.95 -4.47 18.71
C ILE A 139 46.71 -4.42 20.03
N VAL A 140 46.57 -5.44 20.89
CA VAL A 140 47.27 -5.53 22.18
C VAL A 140 48.77 -5.48 21.96
N HIS A 141 49.32 -6.27 21.04
CA HIS A 141 50.75 -6.28 20.75
C HIS A 141 51.26 -4.92 20.26
N ARG A 142 50.49 -4.25 19.39
CA ARG A 142 50.82 -2.89 18.91
C ARG A 142 50.79 -1.86 20.03
N LEU A 143 49.76 -1.87 20.87
CA LEU A 143 49.63 -0.95 22.02
C LEU A 143 50.76 -1.17 23.04
N TYR A 144 51.06 -2.41 23.41
CA TYR A 144 52.18 -2.73 24.29
C TYR A 144 53.52 -2.29 23.69
N GLY A 145 53.73 -2.46 22.38
CA GLY A 145 54.93 -1.99 21.68
C GLY A 145 55.10 -0.47 21.74
N LEU A 146 54.01 0.30 21.58
CA LEU A 146 54.02 1.76 21.67
C LEU A 146 54.28 2.24 23.10
N LEU A 147 53.62 1.65 24.10
CA LEU A 147 53.82 1.98 25.52
C LEU A 147 55.26 1.69 25.97
N ARG A 148 55.83 0.55 25.55
CA ARG A 148 57.23 0.20 25.86
C ARG A 148 58.23 1.11 25.17
N ARG A 149 57.92 1.63 23.98
CA ARG A 149 58.75 2.63 23.28
C ARG A 149 58.78 3.96 24.04
N ASN A 150 57.64 4.41 24.56
CA ASN A 150 57.57 5.63 25.39
C ASN A 150 58.31 5.49 26.73
N GLN A 151 58.32 4.31 27.36
CA GLN A 151 59.06 4.09 28.60
C GLN A 151 60.59 4.12 28.45
N ARG A 152 61.14 3.70 27.30
CA ARG A 152 62.60 3.78 27.05
C ARG A 152 63.09 5.21 26.84
N VAL A 153 62.26 6.08 26.26
CA VAL A 153 62.59 7.50 26.03
C VAL A 153 62.56 8.31 27.34
N ASN A 154 61.74 7.91 28.33
CA ASN A 154 61.69 8.58 29.64
C ASN A 154 62.84 8.20 30.61
N PHE A 155 63.60 7.13 30.36
CA PHE A 155 64.69 6.69 31.25
C PHE A 155 66.07 7.27 30.89
N GLU A 156 66.20 7.96 29.73
CA GLU A 156 67.44 8.61 29.29
C GLU A 156 67.51 10.12 29.60
N VAL A 157 66.56 10.68 30.37
CA VAL A 157 66.61 12.09 30.77
C VAL A 157 66.86 12.22 32.28
N VAL A 158 68.10 11.98 32.70
CA VAL A 158 68.63 12.48 33.98
C VAL A 158 69.77 13.44 33.66
N PRO A 159 69.58 14.77 33.78
CA PRO A 159 70.68 15.69 33.85
C PRO A 159 71.23 15.70 35.28
N ILE A 160 72.47 15.25 35.41
CA ILE A 160 73.37 15.60 36.52
C ILE A 160 73.71 17.08 36.39
N GLU A 161 73.16 17.91 37.27
CA GLU A 161 73.56 19.32 37.39
C GLU A 161 74.39 19.47 38.66
N GLY A 162 75.71 19.45 38.46
CA GLY A 162 76.71 19.78 39.46
C GLY A 162 77.36 21.13 39.15
N ARG A 163 77.69 21.82 40.26
CA ARG A 163 78.74 22.84 40.41
C ARG A 163 78.34 24.30 40.05
N TYR A 164 78.02 25.05 41.12
CA TYR A 164 78.69 26.30 41.42
C TYR A 164 79.50 26.11 42.69
#